data_AF-A0A418C2H9-F1
#
_entry.id   AF-A0A418C2H9-F1
#
_cell.length_a   1.000
_cell.length_b   1.000
_cell.length_c   1.000
_cell.angle_alpha   90.00
_cell.angle_beta   90.00
_cell.angle_gamma   90.00
#
_symmetry.space_group_name_H-M   'P 1'
#
loop_
_entity.id
_entity.type
_entity.pdbx_description
1 polymer ?
#
loop_
_entity_poly.entity_id
_entity_poly.type
_entity_poly.pdbx_seq_one_letter_code
_entity_poly.pdbx_strand_id
1 'polypeptide(L)'
;MTTQPNDCSVCDFRIAKVPQKTHAVREGEAALVAHLTAASDKFATSAHEAFYALFVDVVTRFHDGSIFSDFASESMTVSAMGYPSWWLEEVGYFGPKAANGVAVTGTLVLGVVTVAALAVGLGFWLGRRTSTVKSKGYVVVK
;
A
#
# COMPACT_ATOMS: atom_id res chain seq x y z
N MET A 1 -44.41 48.73 -3.89
CA MET A 1 -44.20 48.89 -2.44
C MET A 1 -45.47 49.50 -1.88
N THR A 2 -46.34 48.67 -1.32
CA THR A 2 -47.60 49.10 -0.69
C THR A 2 -47.47 48.85 0.80
N THR A 3 -47.27 49.92 1.57
CA THR A 3 -47.25 49.88 3.03
C THR A 3 -48.70 49.83 3.52
N GLN A 4 -49.14 48.68 4.02
CA GLN A 4 -50.44 48.56 4.68
C GLN A 4 -50.32 49.10 6.12
N PRO A 5 -51.20 50.00 6.58
CA PRO A 5 -51.07 50.67 7.86
C PRO A 5 -51.41 49.75 9.03
N ASN A 6 -50.66 49.92 10.11
CA ASN A 6 -50.65 49.08 11.31
C ASN A 6 -51.78 49.42 12.30
N ASP A 7 -52.86 50.04 11.83
CA ASP A 7 -53.83 50.72 12.69
C ASP A 7 -55.16 49.98 12.74
N CYS A 8 -55.13 48.74 13.23
CA CYS A 8 -56.34 48.02 13.60
C CYS A 8 -56.44 48.00 15.13
N SER A 9 -57.38 48.77 15.70
CA SER A 9 -57.59 48.92 17.15
C SER A 9 -58.02 47.63 17.89
N VAL A 10 -58.24 46.55 17.14
CA VAL A 10 -58.62 45.21 17.63
C VAL A 10 -57.52 44.16 17.36
N CYS A 11 -56.43 44.50 16.68
CA CYS A 11 -55.30 43.59 16.47
C CYS A 11 -54.36 43.57 17.68
N ASP A 12 -54.87 43.10 18.82
CA ASP A 12 -54.06 42.72 19.97
C ASP A 12 -53.34 41.40 19.66
N PHE A 13 -52.27 41.45 18.87
CA PHE A 13 -51.28 40.37 18.80
C PHE A 13 -50.46 40.38 20.09
N ARG A 14 -51.10 40.27 21.25
CA ARG A 14 -50.43 39.72 22.42
C ARG A 14 -50.05 38.31 22.03
N ILE A 15 -48.75 38.12 21.76
CA ILE A 15 -48.14 36.81 21.63
C ILE A 15 -48.32 36.14 23.00
N ALA A 16 -49.48 35.52 23.21
CA ALA A 16 -49.69 34.62 24.32
C ALA A 16 -48.70 33.48 24.10
N LYS A 17 -47.92 33.15 25.13
CA LYS A 17 -47.00 32.02 25.08
C LYS A 17 -47.82 30.75 24.88
N VAL A 18 -47.94 30.30 23.64
CA VAL A 18 -48.60 29.04 23.32
C VAL A 18 -47.77 27.95 23.98
N PRO A 19 -48.32 27.15 24.90
CA PRO A 19 -47.58 26.04 25.47
C PRO A 19 -47.13 25.13 24.33
N GLN A 20 -45.85 24.77 24.33
CA GLN A 20 -45.28 23.91 23.31
C GLN A 20 -46.07 22.60 23.31
N LYS A 21 -46.60 22.19 22.15
CA LYS A 21 -47.25 20.88 22.05
C LYS A 21 -46.20 19.81 22.35
N THR A 22 -46.34 19.17 23.51
CA THR A 22 -45.61 17.95 23.84
C THR A 22 -46.23 16.82 23.02
N HIS A 23 -45.66 16.57 21.85
CA HIS A 23 -45.91 15.31 21.15
C HIS A 23 -45.30 14.20 22.00
N ALA A 24 -46.06 13.15 22.32
CA ALA A 24 -45.51 12.00 23.01
C ALA A 24 -44.34 11.47 22.16
N VAL A 25 -43.12 11.60 22.69
CA VAL A 25 -41.83 11.48 21.98
C VAL A 25 -41.57 10.07 21.42
N ARG A 26 -42.46 9.09 21.60
CA ARG A 26 -42.08 7.68 21.43
C ARG A 26 -42.40 7.04 20.08
N GLU A 27 -43.45 7.43 19.37
CA GLU A 27 -43.85 6.71 18.15
C GLU A 27 -43.37 7.38 16.86
N GLY A 28 -43.50 8.71 16.76
CA GLY A 28 -43.09 9.44 15.55
C GLY A 28 -41.58 9.48 15.34
N GLU A 29 -40.81 9.64 16.42
CA GLU A 29 -39.33 9.61 16.36
C GLU A 29 -38.82 8.22 15.99
N ALA A 30 -39.36 7.18 16.62
CA ALA A 30 -39.00 5.80 16.30
C ALA A 30 -39.35 5.43 14.84
N ALA A 31 -40.52 5.87 14.35
CA ALA A 31 -40.92 5.65 12.96
C ALA A 31 -40.02 6.40 11.98
N LEU A 32 -39.62 7.64 12.30
CA LEU A 32 -38.69 8.42 11.49
C LEU A 32 -37.31 7.76 11.45
N VAL A 33 -36.76 7.36 12.59
CA VAL A 33 -35.48 6.66 12.67
C VAL A 33 -35.53 5.37 11.87
N ALA A 34 -36.56 4.54 12.05
CA ALA A 34 -36.73 3.31 11.28
C ALA A 34 -36.81 3.55 9.77
N HIS A 35 -37.53 4.60 9.35
CA HIS A 35 -37.62 4.96 7.94
C HIS A 35 -36.26 5.41 7.37
N LEU A 36 -35.55 6.28 8.08
CA LEU A 36 -34.23 6.77 7.66
C LEU A 36 -33.19 5.64 7.63
N THR A 37 -33.21 4.74 8.60
CA THR A 37 -32.36 3.54 8.61
C THR A 37 -32.66 2.66 7.40
N ALA A 38 -33.92 2.30 7.17
CA ALA A 38 -34.31 1.46 6.05
C ALA A 38 -33.98 2.09 4.69
N ALA A 39 -34.17 3.41 4.55
CA ALA A 39 -33.79 4.13 3.35
C ALA A 39 -32.27 4.13 3.15
N SER A 40 -31.50 4.36 4.22
CA SER A 40 -30.04 4.35 4.19
C SER A 40 -29.50 2.97 3.80
N ASP A 41 -30.02 1.91 4.41
CA ASP A 41 -29.66 0.52 4.08
C ASP A 41 -29.95 0.18 2.62
N LYS A 42 -31.12 0.63 2.11
CA LYS A 42 -31.50 0.44 0.72
C LYS A 42 -30.52 1.15 -0.23
N PHE A 43 -30.16 2.40 0.06
CA PHE A 43 -29.22 3.15 -0.78
C PHE A 43 -27.81 2.59 -0.70
N ALA A 44 -27.34 2.19 0.48
CA ALA A 44 -26.05 1.56 0.67
C ALA A 44 -25.95 0.24 -0.11
N THR A 45 -26.98 -0.59 -0.02
CA THR A 45 -27.05 -1.87 -0.77
C THR A 45 -27.03 -1.61 -2.27
N SER A 46 -27.89 -0.71 -2.77
CA SER A 46 -27.97 -0.41 -4.19
C SER A 46 -26.67 0.17 -4.74
N ALA A 47 -26.01 1.06 -3.99
CA ALA A 47 -24.71 1.61 -4.38
C ALA A 47 -23.63 0.54 -4.42
N HIS A 48 -23.60 -0.35 -3.42
CA HIS A 48 -22.65 -1.45 -3.35
C HIS A 48 -22.82 -2.44 -4.51
N GLU A 49 -24.06 -2.86 -4.81
CA GLU A 49 -24.36 -3.74 -5.94
C GLU A 49 -23.97 -3.13 -7.28
N ALA A 50 -24.31 -1.85 -7.50
CA ALA A 50 -23.94 -1.14 -8.72
C ALA A 50 -22.43 -0.98 -8.87
N PHE A 51 -21.73 -0.66 -7.78
CA PHE A 51 -20.28 -0.61 -7.74
C PHE A 51 -19.68 -1.99 -8.08
N TYR A 52 -20.16 -3.05 -7.46
CA TYR A 52 -19.61 -4.40 -7.66
C TYR A 52 -19.80 -4.86 -9.10
N ALA A 53 -20.98 -4.62 -9.68
CA ALA A 53 -21.25 -4.92 -11.08
C ALA A 53 -20.30 -4.18 -12.03
N LEU A 54 -20.10 -2.87 -11.82
CA LEU A 54 -19.17 -2.08 -12.62
C LEU A 54 -17.72 -2.53 -12.42
N PHE A 55 -17.32 -2.78 -11.18
CA PHE A 55 -15.96 -3.19 -10.84
C PHE A 55 -15.58 -4.49 -11.55
N VAL A 56 -16.43 -5.52 -11.45
CA VAL A 56 -16.20 -6.80 -12.12
C VAL A 56 -16.13 -6.61 -13.65
N ASP A 57 -16.99 -5.78 -14.23
CA ASP A 57 -16.97 -5.48 -15.68
C ASP A 57 -15.66 -4.80 -16.12
N VAL A 58 -15.16 -3.82 -15.36
CA VAL A 58 -13.90 -3.14 -15.65
C VAL A 58 -12.72 -4.09 -15.48
N VAL A 59 -12.66 -4.83 -14.38
CA VAL A 59 -11.58 -5.77 -14.09
C VAL A 59 -11.51 -6.88 -15.13
N THR A 60 -12.64 -7.46 -15.52
CA THR A 60 -12.65 -8.53 -16.53
C THR A 60 -12.25 -8.02 -17.91
N ARG A 61 -12.56 -6.76 -18.26
CA ARG A 61 -12.15 -6.17 -19.55
C ARG A 61 -10.69 -5.74 -19.61
N PHE A 62 -10.15 -5.19 -18.53
CA PHE A 62 -8.84 -4.51 -18.54
C PHE A 62 -7.77 -5.17 -17.67
N HIS A 63 -8.17 -6.01 -16.71
CA HIS A 63 -7.29 -6.71 -15.76
C HIS A 63 -7.54 -8.22 -15.80
N ASP A 64 -7.81 -8.77 -16.99
CA ASP A 64 -7.86 -10.20 -17.20
C ASP A 64 -6.51 -10.83 -16.83
N GLY A 65 -6.53 -11.94 -16.09
CA GLY A 65 -5.34 -12.54 -15.49
C GLY A 65 -5.07 -12.11 -14.04
N SER A 66 -6.05 -11.50 -13.35
CA SER A 66 -6.00 -11.28 -11.90
C SER A 66 -7.29 -11.75 -11.23
N ILE A 67 -7.14 -12.43 -10.09
CA ILE A 67 -8.22 -12.85 -9.21
C ILE A 67 -8.31 -11.80 -8.09
N PHE A 68 -9.50 -11.20 -7.96
CA PHE A 68 -9.82 -10.29 -6.87
C PHE A 68 -10.70 -11.02 -5.84
N SER A 69 -10.39 -10.82 -4.56
CA SER A 69 -11.10 -11.46 -3.44
C SER A 69 -11.18 -10.53 -2.22
N ASP A 70 -11.91 -10.97 -1.21
CA ASP A 70 -12.09 -10.27 0.07
C ASP A 70 -12.69 -8.86 -0.10
N PHE A 71 -13.78 -8.75 -0.86
CA PHE A 71 -14.45 -7.48 -1.16
C PHE A 71 -15.14 -6.82 0.05
N ALA A 72 -15.37 -7.59 1.12
CA ALA A 72 -16.01 -7.11 2.35
C ALA A 72 -15.01 -6.71 3.44
N SER A 73 -13.71 -6.95 3.25
CA SER A 73 -12.68 -6.55 4.21
C SER A 73 -12.17 -5.14 3.97
N GLU A 74 -11.45 -4.60 4.96
CA GLU A 74 -10.82 -3.28 4.90
C GLU A 74 -9.85 -3.12 3.71
N SER A 75 -9.21 -4.22 3.32
CA SER A 75 -8.37 -4.28 2.12
C SER A 75 -8.83 -5.41 1.21
N MET A 76 -8.85 -5.14 -0.09
CA MET A 76 -9.14 -6.11 -1.15
C MET A 76 -7.86 -6.85 -1.54
N THR A 77 -7.96 -8.16 -1.74
CA THR A 77 -6.82 -8.98 -2.15
C THR A 77 -6.81 -9.18 -3.67
N VAL A 78 -5.62 -9.11 -4.26
CA VAL A 78 -5.41 -9.29 -5.70
C VAL A 78 -4.32 -10.33 -5.90
N SER A 79 -4.63 -11.40 -6.62
CA SER A 79 -3.70 -12.46 -6.96
C SER A 79 -3.55 -12.55 -8.47
N ALA A 80 -2.33 -12.51 -8.98
CA ALA A 80 -2.09 -12.72 -10.40
C ALA A 80 -2.37 -14.17 -10.77
N MET A 81 -3.26 -14.39 -11.72
CA MET A 81 -3.64 -15.71 -12.25
C MET A 81 -2.59 -16.26 -13.22
N GLY A 82 -1.34 -15.76 -13.14
CA GLY A 82 -0.28 -15.91 -14.13
C GLY A 82 -0.13 -17.33 -14.67
N TYR A 83 0.42 -17.46 -15.88
CA TYR A 83 0.52 -18.75 -16.56
C TYR A 83 1.17 -19.81 -15.66
N PRO A 84 0.67 -21.06 -15.68
CA PRO A 84 1.27 -22.15 -14.94
C PRO A 84 2.77 -22.25 -15.22
N SER A 85 3.55 -22.59 -14.18
CA SER A 85 5.01 -22.65 -14.29
C SER A 85 5.50 -23.54 -15.43
N TRP A 86 4.81 -24.67 -15.68
CA TRP A 86 5.15 -25.58 -16.78
C TRP A 86 5.09 -24.90 -18.16
N TRP A 87 4.09 -24.06 -18.41
CA TRP A 87 3.92 -23.37 -19.69
C TRP A 87 4.97 -22.29 -19.84
N LEU A 88 5.24 -21.53 -18.77
CA LEU A 88 6.29 -20.52 -18.73
C LEU A 88 7.69 -21.12 -18.96
N GLU A 89 7.93 -22.33 -18.45
CA GLU A 89 9.15 -23.09 -18.74
C GLU A 89 9.24 -23.50 -20.21
N GLU A 90 8.13 -23.97 -20.79
CA GLU A 90 8.09 -24.45 -22.18
C GLU A 90 8.27 -23.34 -23.21
N VAL A 91 7.73 -22.14 -22.96
CA VAL A 91 7.97 -20.96 -23.81
C VAL A 91 9.30 -20.27 -23.53
N GLY A 92 10.10 -20.77 -22.58
CA GLY A 92 11.41 -20.22 -22.25
C GLY A 92 11.37 -18.88 -21.51
N TYR A 93 10.27 -18.54 -20.83
CA TYR A 93 10.11 -17.28 -20.10
C TYR A 93 11.19 -17.07 -19.03
N PHE A 94 11.58 -18.14 -18.33
CA PHE A 94 12.62 -18.09 -17.30
C PHE A 94 14.05 -18.09 -17.85
N GLY A 95 14.22 -18.07 -19.17
CA GLY A 95 15.51 -18.19 -19.84
C GLY A 95 16.10 -19.59 -19.74
N PRO A 96 17.33 -19.79 -20.25
CA PRO A 96 18.02 -21.06 -20.09
C PRO A 96 18.12 -21.39 -18.61
N LYS A 97 17.57 -22.53 -18.17
CA LYS A 97 17.89 -23.09 -16.85
C LYS A 97 19.40 -23.07 -16.77
N ALA A 98 19.95 -22.37 -15.76
CA ALA A 98 21.39 -22.27 -15.59
C ALA A 98 21.93 -23.70 -15.64
N ALA A 99 22.54 -24.06 -16.78
CA ALA A 99 23.37 -25.23 -16.82
C ALA A 99 24.36 -25.02 -15.67
N ASN A 100 24.82 -26.11 -15.05
CA ASN A 100 25.84 -26.08 -14.00
C ASN A 100 27.17 -25.39 -14.40
N GLY A 101 27.20 -24.58 -15.48
CA GLY A 101 28.28 -23.71 -15.94
C GLY A 101 28.37 -22.32 -15.28
N VAL A 102 27.50 -21.96 -14.31
CA VAL A 102 27.73 -20.75 -13.47
C VAL A 102 28.73 -21.03 -12.33
N ALA A 103 29.22 -22.27 -12.19
CA ALA A 103 30.37 -22.52 -11.34
C ALA A 103 31.66 -21.91 -11.94
N VAL A 104 31.76 -21.76 -13.27
CA VAL A 104 33.04 -21.39 -13.91
C VAL A 104 33.37 -19.92 -13.65
N THR A 105 32.44 -18.98 -13.81
CA THR A 105 32.74 -17.54 -13.59
C THR A 105 32.95 -17.19 -12.12
N GLY A 106 32.10 -17.71 -11.22
CA GLY A 106 32.25 -17.46 -9.78
C GLY A 106 33.56 -18.01 -9.22
N THR A 107 33.94 -19.24 -9.57
CA THR A 107 35.18 -19.88 -9.09
C THR A 107 36.44 -19.26 -9.70
N LEU A 108 36.41 -18.83 -10.98
CA LEU A 108 37.55 -18.15 -11.60
C LEU A 108 37.80 -16.80 -10.95
N VAL A 109 36.74 -16.02 -10.70
CA VAL A 109 36.87 -14.72 -10.02
C VAL A 109 37.38 -14.91 -8.59
N LEU A 110 36.84 -15.87 -7.82
CA LEU A 110 37.35 -16.20 -6.49
C LEU A 110 38.80 -16.67 -6.52
N GLY A 111 39.19 -17.49 -7.50
CA GLY A 111 40.55 -17.96 -7.70
C GLY A 111 41.54 -16.82 -7.99
N VAL A 112 41.19 -15.91 -8.89
CA VAL A 112 42.05 -14.76 -9.22
C VAL A 112 42.20 -13.83 -8.02
N VAL A 113 41.10 -13.54 -7.31
CA VAL A 113 41.11 -12.64 -6.14
C VAL A 113 41.94 -13.24 -5.00
N THR A 114 41.83 -14.55 -4.75
CA THR A 114 42.61 -15.21 -3.69
C THR A 114 44.10 -15.25 -4.01
N VAL A 115 44.49 -15.51 -5.26
CA VAL A 115 45.89 -15.46 -5.69
C VAL A 115 46.46 -14.05 -5.54
N ALA A 116 45.72 -13.02 -5.94
CA ALA A 116 46.16 -11.64 -5.79
C ALA A 116 46.35 -11.26 -4.31
N ALA A 117 45.40 -11.62 -3.44
CA ALA A 117 45.49 -11.36 -2.01
C ALA A 117 46.69 -12.07 -1.36
N LEU A 118 46.94 -13.33 -1.73
CA LEU A 118 48.11 -14.07 -1.25
C LEU A 118 49.43 -13.45 -1.72
N ALA A 119 49.52 -13.01 -2.98
CA ALA A 119 50.72 -12.37 -3.50
C ALA A 119 51.03 -11.05 -2.76
N VAL A 120 50.00 -10.23 -2.50
CA VAL A 120 50.15 -8.99 -1.71
C VAL A 120 50.56 -9.30 -0.28
N GLY A 121 49.93 -10.28 0.36
CA GLY A 121 50.27 -10.71 1.72
C GLY A 121 51.71 -11.23 1.84
N LEU A 122 52.16 -12.06 0.89
CA LEU A 122 53.54 -12.57 0.86
C LEU A 122 54.54 -11.44 0.65
N GLY A 123 54.26 -10.52 -0.29
CA GLY A 123 55.11 -9.36 -0.57
C GLY A 123 55.25 -8.45 0.66
N PHE A 124 54.16 -8.17 1.35
CA PHE A 124 54.17 -7.37 2.59
C PHE A 124 54.98 -8.05 3.71
N TRP A 125 54.81 -9.36 3.91
CA TRP A 125 55.52 -10.11 4.94
C TRP A 125 57.03 -10.19 4.68
N LEU A 126 57.42 -10.47 3.43
CA LEU A 126 58.83 -10.45 3.01
C LEU A 126 59.44 -9.06 3.18
N GLY A 127 58.74 -8.00 2.75
CA GLY A 127 59.17 -6.61 2.89
C GLY A 127 59.37 -6.17 4.36
N ARG A 128 58.50 -6.63 5.28
CA ARG A 128 58.68 -6.40 6.72
C ARG A 128 59.93 -7.08 7.26
N ARG A 129 60.24 -8.31 6.84
CA ARG A 129 61.44 -9.04 7.28
C ARG A 129 62.74 -8.42 6.77
N THR A 130 62.74 -7.87 5.55
CA THR A 130 63.94 -7.24 4.99
C THR A 130 64.16 -5.82 5.51
N SER A 131 63.11 -5.11 5.90
CA SER A 131 63.20 -3.72 6.39
C SER A 131 63.64 -3.60 7.86
N THR A 132 63.71 -4.70 8.61
CA THR A 132 64.15 -4.69 10.02
C THR A 132 65.67 -4.63 10.23
N VAL A 133 66.48 -4.55 9.16
CA VAL A 133 67.95 -4.44 9.29
C VAL A 133 68.45 -3.10 8.71
N LYS A 134 68.40 -2.07 9.56
CA LYS A 134 69.48 -1.09 9.79
C LYS A 134 69.01 -0.08 10.85
N SER A 135 69.22 -0.39 12.13
CA SER A 135 69.27 0.67 13.14
C SER A 135 70.55 1.48 12.89
N LYS A 136 70.44 2.59 12.16
CA LYS A 136 71.50 3.60 12.19
C LYS A 136 71.39 4.29 13.54
N GLY A 137 72.25 3.89 14.48
CA GLY A 137 72.44 4.60 15.75
C GLY A 137 72.98 6.00 15.45
N TYR A 138 72.35 7.03 16.01
CA TYR A 138 72.83 8.40 15.91
C TYR A 138 74.03 8.57 16.86
N VAL A 139 75.14 9.14 16.35
CA VAL A 139 76.23 9.65 17.19
C VAL A 139 75.87 11.08 17.59
N VAL A 140 75.85 11.35 18.90
CA VAL A 140 75.79 12.72 19.44
C VAL A 140 77.20 13.28 19.42
N VAL A 141 77.43 14.30 18.60
CA VAL A 141 78.68 15.07 18.63
C VAL A 141 78.50 16.21 19.63
N LYS A 142 79.46 16.34 20.55
CA LYS A 142 79.50 17.33 21.63
C LYS A 142 80.24 18.59 21.19
#